data_AF-A0A5N6S8U5-F1
#
_entry.id   AF-A0A5N6S8U5-F1
#
_cell.length_a   1.000
_cell.length_b   1.000
_cell.length_c   1.000
_cell.angle_alpha   90.00
_cell.angle_beta   90.00
_cell.angle_gamma   90.00
#
_symmetry.space_group_name_H-M   'P 1'
#
loop_
_entity.id
_entity.type
_entity.pdbx_description
1 polymer ?
#
loop_
_entity_poly.entity_id
_entity_poly.type
_entity_poly.pdbx_seq_one_letter_code
_entity_poly.pdbx_strand_id
1 'polypeptide(L)'
;MHYFTPKRCVTSNKIMYHDKAQAERAAEASLAERGVQLWVYRCEYCGAWHLTHRDPDTAFAYGAGQGSAHGSTHGSAQGRRKPHSRKRGYKPRRK
;
A
#
# COMPACT_ATOMS: atom_id res chain seq x y z
N MET A 1 -25.18 4.94 11.21
CA MET A 1 -23.75 4.58 11.13
C MET A 1 -23.11 5.49 10.10
N HIS A 2 -22.29 6.46 10.53
CA HIS A 2 -21.64 7.37 9.58
C HIS A 2 -20.39 6.68 9.03
N TYR A 3 -20.46 6.20 7.79
CA TYR A 3 -19.29 5.63 7.13
C TYR A 3 -18.35 6.75 6.77
N PHE A 4 -17.16 6.75 7.36
CA PHE A 4 -16.09 7.65 6.93
C PHE A 4 -15.68 7.24 5.51
N THR A 5 -15.97 8.09 4.53
CA THR A 5 -15.54 7.89 3.14
C THR A 5 -14.30 8.75 2.91
N PRO A 6 -13.08 8.20 3.07
CA PRO A 6 -11.87 8.98 2.93
C PRO A 6 -11.68 9.45 1.48
N LYS A 7 -11.26 10.70 1.32
CA LYS A 7 -10.70 11.16 0.03
C LYS A 7 -9.41 10.40 -0.25
N ARG A 8 -9.22 9.96 -1.49
CA ARG A 8 -8.06 9.18 -1.93
C ARG A 8 -7.25 9.92 -2.97
N CYS A 9 -5.94 9.76 -2.92
CA CYS A 9 -5.03 10.31 -3.92
C CYS A 9 -5.22 9.55 -5.25
N VAL A 10 -5.33 10.27 -6.37
CA VAL A 10 -5.48 9.67 -7.70
C VAL A 10 -4.24 8.84 -8.08
N THR A 11 -3.04 9.32 -7.76
CA THR A 11 -1.78 8.67 -8.16
C THR A 11 -1.46 7.43 -7.34
N SER A 12 -1.68 7.46 -6.02
CA SER A 12 -1.27 6.37 -5.11
C SER A 12 -2.45 5.54 -4.56
N ASN A 13 -3.69 5.98 -4.77
CA ASN A 13 -4.92 5.41 -4.19
C ASN A 13 -4.92 5.31 -2.64
N LYS A 14 -4.00 6.04 -1.98
CA LYS A 14 -3.91 6.12 -0.52
C LYS A 14 -4.91 7.14 0.04
N ILE A 15 -5.33 6.92 1.28
CA ILE A 15 -6.16 7.88 2.03
C ILE A 15 -5.35 9.17 2.22
N MET A 16 -5.99 10.30 1.92
CA MET A 16 -5.41 11.63 2.07
C MET A 16 -5.76 12.21 3.44
N TYR A 17 -4.73 12.64 4.15
CA TYR A 17 -4.86 13.46 5.35
C TYR A 17 -4.45 14.90 5.03
N HIS A 18 -5.21 15.85 5.56
CA HIS A 18 -4.95 17.29 5.35
C HIS A 18 -3.79 17.77 6.20
N ASP A 19 -3.75 17.33 7.46
CA ASP A 19 -2.76 17.74 8.44
C ASP A 19 -1.80 16.61 8.80
N LYS A 20 -0.54 16.95 9.05
CA LYS A 20 0.47 15.99 9.53
C LYS A 20 0.02 15.34 10.84
N ALA A 21 -0.49 16.15 11.78
CA ALA A 21 -0.96 15.66 13.07
C ALA A 21 -2.14 14.68 12.93
N GLN A 22 -2.99 14.85 11.91
CA GLN A 22 -4.07 13.91 11.63
C GLN A 22 -3.54 12.57 11.10
N ALA A 23 -2.53 12.63 10.22
CA ALA A 23 -1.87 11.43 9.71
C ALA A 23 -1.10 10.68 10.82
N GLU A 24 -0.43 11.40 11.72
CA GLU A 24 0.29 10.82 12.86
C GLU A 24 -0.66 10.08 13.80
N ARG A 25 -1.77 10.73 14.21
CA ARG A 25 -2.81 10.05 15.01
C ARG A 25 -3.37 8.80 14.32
N ALA A 26 -3.51 8.82 13.00
CA ALA A 26 -3.97 7.65 12.26
C ALA A 26 -2.92 6.52 12.21
N ALA A 27 -1.63 6.87 12.18
CA ALA A 27 -0.54 5.91 12.31
C ALA A 27 -0.54 5.26 13.70
N GLU A 28 -0.65 6.08 14.75
CA GLU A 28 -0.75 5.64 16.15
C GLU A 28 -1.98 4.75 16.37
N ALA A 29 -3.14 5.14 15.85
CA ALA A 29 -4.35 4.33 15.93
C ALA A 29 -4.18 2.98 15.23
N SER A 30 -3.49 2.95 14.08
CA SER A 30 -3.20 1.70 13.38
C SER A 30 -2.26 0.79 14.18
N LEU A 31 -1.31 1.37 14.91
CA LEU A 31 -0.45 0.62 15.82
C LEU A 31 -1.24 0.11 17.04
N ALA A 32 -2.07 0.94 17.66
CA ALA A 32 -2.85 0.59 18.83
C ALA A 32 -3.94 -0.47 18.54
N GLU A 33 -4.67 -0.31 17.43
CA GLU A 33 -5.80 -1.17 17.09
C GLU A 33 -5.39 -2.44 16.35
N ARG A 34 -4.38 -2.34 15.47
CA ARG A 34 -3.99 -3.42 14.55
C ARG A 34 -2.59 -3.96 14.79
N GLY A 35 -1.80 -3.32 15.65
CA GLY A 35 -0.40 -3.67 15.85
C GLY A 35 0.49 -3.36 14.63
N VAL A 36 0.04 -2.48 13.73
CA VAL A 36 0.75 -2.17 12.48
C VAL A 36 1.44 -0.81 12.60
N GLN A 37 2.77 -0.83 12.58
CA GLN A 37 3.58 0.38 12.48
C GLN A 37 3.42 0.99 11.07
N LEU A 38 2.93 2.22 11.02
CA LEU A 38 2.84 3.01 9.80
C LEU A 38 3.65 4.30 9.98
N TRP A 39 4.21 4.77 8.88
CA TRP A 39 4.97 6.02 8.82
C TRP A 39 4.23 7.04 7.98
N VAL A 40 4.33 8.30 8.40
CA VAL A 40 3.70 9.44 7.74
C VAL A 40 4.70 10.07 6.77
N TYR A 41 4.26 10.31 5.53
CA TYR A 41 5.06 11.04 4.55
C TYR A 41 4.19 12.03 3.76
N ARG A 42 4.83 13.09 3.25
CA ARG A 42 4.16 14.06 2.38
C ARG A 42 4.25 13.61 0.93
N CYS A 43 3.12 13.54 0.25
CA CYS A 43 3.08 13.16 -1.15
C CYS A 43 3.50 14.33 -2.05
N GLU A 44 4.46 14.11 -2.94
CA GLU A 44 4.95 15.13 -3.89
C GLU A 44 3.92 15.45 -4.99
N TYR A 45 3.03 14.50 -5.31
CA TYR A 45 2.05 14.66 -6.40
C TYR A 45 0.78 15.41 -5.98
N CYS A 46 0.22 15.09 -4.81
CA CYS A 46 -1.02 15.72 -4.32
C CYS A 46 -0.80 16.70 -3.16
N GLY A 47 0.41 16.78 -2.60
CA GLY A 47 0.74 17.66 -1.47
C GLY A 47 0.17 17.24 -0.11
N ALA A 48 -0.69 16.21 -0.08
CA ALA A 48 -1.33 15.68 1.13
C ALA A 48 -0.45 14.68 1.88
N TRP A 49 -0.85 14.36 3.12
CA TRP A 49 -0.15 13.40 3.97
C TRP A 49 -0.73 12.00 3.81
N HIS A 50 0.14 11.01 3.66
CA HIS A 50 -0.23 9.61 3.49
C HIS A 50 0.52 8.71 4.47
N LEU A 51 -0.02 7.50 4.64
CA LEU A 51 0.58 6.43 5.44
C LEU A 51 1.30 5.41 4.55
N THR A 52 2.45 4.94 5.01
CA THR A 52 3.24 3.87 4.38
C THR A 52 3.68 2.84 5.41
N HIS A 53 3.97 1.61 4.97
CA HIS A 53 4.56 0.54 5.79
C HIS A 53 6.08 0.50 5.67
N ARG A 54 6.69 1.44 4.94
CA ARG A 54 8.14 1.54 4.81
C ARG A 54 8.61 2.67 5.69
N ASP A 55 9.55 2.36 6.57
CA ASP A 55 10.25 3.38 7.32
C ASP A 55 10.99 4.30 6.33
N PRO A 56 10.71 5.61 6.33
CA PRO A 56 11.42 6.55 5.47
C PRO A 56 12.94 6.48 5.68
N ASP A 57 13.42 6.21 6.90
CA ASP A 57 14.85 6.12 7.19
C ASP A 57 15.49 4.89 6.53
N THR A 58 14.74 3.78 6.44
CA THR A 58 15.17 2.58 5.69
C THR A 58 14.98 2.74 4.17
N ALA A 59 14.08 3.62 3.73
CA ALA A 59 13.83 3.87 2.32
C ALA A 59 15.02 4.58 1.65
N PHE A 60 15.77 5.40 2.39
CA PHE A 60 17.04 5.97 1.91
C PHE A 60 18.15 4.92 1.74
N ALA A 61 18.11 3.82 2.51
CA ALA A 61 19.11 2.75 2.42
C ALA A 61 18.88 1.79 1.23
N TYR A 62 17.64 1.64 0.76
CA TYR A 62 17.28 0.82 -0.41
C TYR A 62 16.79 1.70 -1.57
N GLY A 63 17.69 2.57 -2.04
CA GLY A 63 17.43 3.62 -3.01
C GLY A 63 16.53 3.25 -4.19
N ALA A 64 15.71 4.23 -4.58
CA ALA A 64 15.36 4.53 -5.96
C ALA A 64 14.97 3.33 -6.85
N GLY A 65 13.71 2.91 -6.77
CA GLY A 65 13.15 2.05 -7.82
C GLY A 65 11.99 1.21 -7.34
N GLN A 66 10.80 1.80 -7.28
CA GLN A 66 9.51 1.19 -7.64
C GLN A 66 8.39 2.09 -7.13
N GLY A 67 7.88 2.93 -8.03
CA GLY A 67 6.47 3.27 -7.96
C GLY A 67 5.61 1.99 -8.02
N SER A 68 4.41 2.08 -7.45
CA SER A 68 3.36 1.06 -7.49
C SER A 68 3.56 -0.17 -6.60
N ALA A 69 2.77 -0.23 -5.53
CA ALA A 69 2.14 -1.48 -5.12
C ALA A 69 0.66 -1.20 -4.87
N HIS A 70 -0.08 -1.31 -5.96
CA HIS A 70 -1.45 -1.79 -5.97
C HIS A 70 -1.70 -2.79 -4.83
N GLY A 71 -2.82 -2.58 -4.11
CA GLY A 71 -3.53 -3.52 -3.24
C GLY A 71 -2.76 -4.69 -2.62
N SER A 72 -2.70 -4.72 -1.30
CA SER A 72 -2.71 -5.99 -0.58
C SER A 72 -3.53 -5.84 0.70
N THR A 73 -4.76 -6.29 0.58
CA THR A 73 -5.65 -6.73 1.63
C THR A 73 -4.88 -7.61 2.61
N HIS A 74 -4.71 -7.18 3.86
CA HIS A 74 -4.27 -8.09 4.93
C HIS A 74 -5.49 -8.88 5.41
N GLY A 75 -5.95 -9.78 4.54
CA GLY A 75 -6.67 -10.99 4.95
C GLY A 75 -5.63 -12.04 5.32
N SER A 76 -5.80 -12.63 6.48
CA SER A 76 -5.09 -13.80 6.97
C SER A 76 -5.09 -14.93 5.92
N ALA A 77 -3.90 -15.39 5.51
CA ALA A 77 -3.75 -16.66 4.82
C ALA A 77 -2.32 -17.20 4.96
N GLN A 78 -2.17 -18.18 5.84
CA GLN A 78 -1.02 -19.05 5.91
C GLN A 78 -0.80 -19.75 4.54
N GLY A 79 0.45 -19.86 4.09
CA GLY A 79 0.85 -20.80 3.03
C GLY A 79 0.83 -20.25 1.59
N ARG A 80 1.84 -19.46 1.22
CA ARG A 80 2.08 -19.02 -0.16
C ARG A 80 2.62 -20.16 -1.03
N ARG A 81 1.78 -21.12 -1.43
CA ARG A 81 2.07 -21.98 -2.59
C ARG A 81 1.92 -21.13 -3.86
N LYS A 82 3.00 -21.01 -4.64
CA LYS A 82 3.03 -20.28 -5.92
C LYS A 82 1.89 -20.81 -6.83
N PRO A 83 1.09 -19.96 -7.49
CA PRO A 83 0.14 -20.42 -8.49
C PRO A 83 0.92 -21.08 -9.66
N HIS A 84 0.72 -22.39 -9.82
CA HIS A 84 1.32 -23.18 -10.88
C HIS A 84 0.71 -22.75 -12.23
N SER A 85 1.50 -22.09 -13.08
CA SER A 85 1.12 -21.74 -14.45
C SER A 85 0.75 -23.01 -15.23
N ARG A 86 -0.53 -23.24 -15.48
CA ARG A 86 -1.01 -24.26 -16.43
C ARG A 86 -1.11 -23.63 -17.80
N LYS A 87 0.03 -23.25 -18.39
CA LYS A 87 0.12 -23.01 -19.83
C LYS A 87 -0.16 -24.36 -20.51
N ARG A 88 -1.43 -24.66 -20.77
CA ARG A 88 -1.82 -25.75 -21.67
C ARG A 88 -1.15 -25.46 -23.00
N GLY A 89 -0.45 -26.47 -23.52
CA GLY A 89 0.51 -26.37 -24.61
C GLY A 89 0.01 -25.54 -25.80
N TYR A 90 0.96 -24.81 -26.36
CA TYR A 90 0.93 -24.34 -27.73
C TYR A 90 0.56 -25.51 -28.66
N LYS A 91 -0.59 -25.40 -29.35
CA LYS A 91 -0.95 -26.30 -30.45
C LYS A 91 -0.46 -25.66 -31.75
N PRO A 92 0.56 -26.19 -32.44
CA PRO A 92 0.92 -25.70 -33.76
C PRO A 92 -0.22 -25.98 -34.74
N ARG A 93 -0.66 -24.96 -35.49
CA ARG A 93 -1.53 -25.16 -36.65
C ARG A 93 -0.68 -25.78 -37.75
N ARG A 94 -1.02 -27.00 -38.18
CA ARG A 94 -0.47 -27.59 -39.41
C ARG A 94 -1.07 -26.85 -40.62
N LYS A 95 -0.23 -26.70 -41.66
CA LYS A 95 -0.45 -25.95 -42.90
C LYS A 95 -1.82 -26.18 -43.53
#